data_AF-A0A356TQH6-F1
#
_entry.id   AF-A0A356TQH6-F1
#
_cell.length_a   1.000
_cell.length_b   1.000
_cell.length_c   1.000
_cell.angle_alpha   90.00
_cell.angle_beta   90.00
_cell.angle_gamma   90.00
#
_symmetry.space_group_name_H-M   'P 1'
#
loop_
_entity.id
_entity.type
_entity.pdbx_description
1 polymer ?
#
loop_
_entity_poly.entity_id
_entity_poly.type
_entity_poly.pdbx_seq_one_letter_code
_entity_poly.pdbx_strand_id
1 'polypeptide(L)'
;MVLPSSMVAAVASSAAAGKNPWLPLALIFLLAAPSSVPGVMMDPALHGQLHSLGPVELLWTLGAVFAVLAVLDSIADKVGFLEKWLVPVSTSWRPFAGVACAALIGVAAARELPEATQLEALHLALTETRHADSLWLGGSMVALTIAVALVFNWISTMSKTGVRLLLTMVPIPGLKLAHSFVDDFFAFGATVAGFAFADTLLVPALLALYLLLGVFTGPLLTRLTWIHVRIGWSLLRKMFKDDAAPPAPPKWARRWLEAEGLGGATALPAYVYRAPELGWCRAGHLVIADGRALFLSRVWWRPTAWVVPSDALARIGYADTATTRVVTVVERLPSGALREAHVQLFPAIEDEVIPVLDRATSALVRVRLDSQSARAALPGFADRTRSVRFLPQERAGSLRLQGLLTIAAAIAGGVLTAGVFVPIGAGYLASPFKRRFLLGLLVSGYLGLCVVGSVGLGWPFAVLYASVLNAVALRDLTRNALKARLDGFVDRRAWLPVVADRVWVPPAGLDAEADRWSSAQEAETTDGTWRVVTRLLADPLPAG
;
A
#
# COMPACT_ATOMS: atom_id res chain seq x y z
N MET A 1 -14.18 -30.90 -14.24
CA MET A 1 -12.75 -31.16 -13.99
C MET A 1 -12.49 -30.75 -12.55
N VAL A 2 -12.28 -31.71 -11.64
CA VAL A 2 -12.01 -31.42 -10.22
C VAL A 2 -10.51 -31.14 -10.11
N LEU A 3 -10.13 -29.99 -9.53
CA LEU A 3 -8.72 -29.67 -9.29
C LEU A 3 -8.18 -30.62 -8.20
N PRO A 4 -6.98 -31.21 -8.36
CA PRO A 4 -6.39 -32.05 -7.32
C PRO A 4 -6.20 -31.29 -6.00
N SER A 5 -6.48 -31.92 -4.86
CA SER A 5 -6.29 -31.32 -3.53
C SER A 5 -4.85 -30.85 -3.30
N SER A 6 -3.87 -31.61 -3.80
CA SER A 6 -2.45 -31.23 -3.79
C SER A 6 -2.16 -29.96 -4.59
N MET A 7 -2.84 -29.74 -5.73
CA MET A 7 -2.70 -28.50 -6.52
C MET A 7 -3.28 -27.31 -5.77
N VAL A 8 -4.44 -27.47 -5.12
CA VAL A 8 -5.08 -26.43 -4.30
C VAL A 8 -4.22 -26.06 -3.09
N ALA A 9 -3.71 -27.07 -2.37
CA ALA A 9 -2.81 -26.91 -1.23
C ALA A 9 -1.48 -26.26 -1.63
N ALA A 10 -0.90 -26.63 -2.77
CA ALA A 10 0.33 -26.05 -3.31
C ALA A 10 0.15 -24.57 -3.66
N VAL A 11 -0.94 -24.22 -4.33
CA VAL A 11 -1.23 -22.82 -4.70
C VAL A 11 -1.50 -21.97 -3.46
N ALA A 12 -2.27 -22.47 -2.50
CA ALA A 12 -2.56 -21.76 -1.25
C ALA A 12 -1.30 -21.56 -0.40
N SER A 13 -0.47 -22.59 -0.23
CA SER A 13 0.79 -22.52 0.53
C SER A 13 1.82 -21.61 -0.15
N SER A 14 1.86 -21.61 -1.48
CA SER A 14 2.74 -20.71 -2.25
C SER A 14 2.27 -19.25 -2.18
N ALA A 15 0.95 -19.01 -2.20
CA ALA A 15 0.41 -17.67 -1.97
C ALA A 15 0.70 -17.16 -0.55
N ALA A 16 0.58 -18.03 0.45
CA ALA A 16 0.92 -17.76 1.84
C ALA A 16 2.42 -17.44 2.01
N ALA A 17 3.30 -18.13 1.27
CA ALA A 17 4.74 -17.91 1.30
C ALA A 17 5.13 -16.50 0.82
N GLY A 18 4.35 -15.91 -0.09
CA GLY A 18 4.51 -14.51 -0.51
C GLY A 18 4.21 -13.50 0.60
N LYS A 19 3.54 -13.93 1.68
CA LYS A 19 3.33 -13.16 2.90
C LYS A 19 4.41 -13.49 3.93
N ASN A 20 4.44 -14.69 4.48
CA ASN A 20 5.50 -15.14 5.38
C ASN A 20 6.18 -16.35 4.74
N PRO A 21 7.47 -16.25 4.34
CA PRO A 21 8.12 -17.30 3.57
C PRO A 21 8.43 -18.56 4.38
N TRP A 22 8.38 -18.49 5.71
CA TRP A 22 8.74 -19.60 6.59
C TRP A 22 7.51 -20.33 7.12
N LEU A 23 6.41 -19.61 7.35
CA LEU A 23 5.22 -20.15 8.00
C LEU A 23 4.57 -21.32 7.25
N PRO A 24 4.37 -21.29 5.93
CA PRO A 24 3.78 -22.42 5.21
C PRO A 24 4.68 -23.66 5.25
N LEU A 25 6.01 -23.49 5.15
CA LEU A 25 6.95 -24.59 5.29
C LEU A 25 6.89 -25.19 6.69
N ALA A 26 6.82 -24.35 7.73
CA ALA A 26 6.63 -24.82 9.10
C ALA A 26 5.37 -25.68 9.23
N LEU A 27 4.24 -25.21 8.71
CA LEU A 27 2.97 -25.94 8.77
C LEU A 27 2.99 -27.24 7.95
N ILE A 28 3.60 -27.25 6.75
CA ILE A 28 3.78 -28.47 5.95
C ILE A 28 4.50 -29.54 6.77
N PHE A 29 5.65 -29.21 7.36
CA PHE A 29 6.46 -30.19 8.07
C PHE A 29 5.87 -30.58 9.44
N LEU A 30 5.29 -29.63 10.18
CA LEU A 30 4.65 -29.91 11.48
C LEU A 30 3.38 -30.75 11.35
N LEU A 31 2.62 -30.60 10.27
CA LEU A 31 1.43 -31.42 10.02
C LEU A 31 1.77 -32.73 9.32
N ALA A 32 2.90 -32.83 8.62
CA ALA A 32 3.37 -34.08 8.03
C ALA A 32 4.07 -35.02 9.03
N ALA A 33 4.62 -34.50 10.13
CA ALA A 33 5.40 -35.32 11.07
C ALA A 33 4.59 -36.33 11.90
N PRO A 34 3.38 -36.01 12.42
CA PRO A 34 2.56 -36.97 13.16
C PRO A 34 2.11 -38.15 12.28
N SER A 35 1.84 -39.29 12.90
CA SER A 35 1.29 -40.47 12.20
C SER A 35 -0.15 -40.27 11.73
N SER A 36 -0.87 -39.32 12.32
CA SER A 36 -2.20 -38.91 11.91
C SER A 36 -2.48 -37.48 12.35
N VAL A 37 -3.31 -36.78 11.57
CA VAL A 37 -3.78 -35.43 11.84
C VAL A 37 -5.30 -35.41 11.67
N PRO A 38 -6.07 -34.69 12.50
CA PRO A 38 -7.50 -34.55 12.31
C PRO A 38 -7.83 -34.01 10.91
N GLY A 39 -8.83 -34.58 10.23
CA GLY A 39 -9.23 -34.15 8.88
C GLY A 39 -9.62 -32.66 8.78
N VAL A 40 -9.99 -32.04 9.90
CA VAL A 40 -10.26 -30.59 10.02
C VAL A 40 -9.00 -29.73 9.86
N MET A 41 -7.81 -30.30 10.07
CA MET A 41 -6.53 -29.60 9.89
C MET A 41 -5.90 -29.89 8.53
N MET A 42 -6.09 -31.10 7.99
CA MET A 42 -5.48 -31.51 6.73
C MET A 42 -6.22 -32.69 6.10
N ASP A 43 -6.44 -32.62 4.78
CA ASP A 43 -6.98 -33.72 3.98
C ASP A 43 -6.16 -35.02 4.20
N PRO A 44 -6.79 -36.16 4.54
CA PRO A 44 -6.08 -37.40 4.83
C PRO A 44 -5.21 -37.93 3.68
N ALA A 45 -5.64 -37.74 2.42
CA ALA A 45 -4.85 -38.14 1.26
C ALA A 45 -3.60 -37.26 1.11
N LEU A 46 -3.77 -35.94 1.23
CA LEU A 46 -2.63 -35.02 1.25
C LEU A 46 -1.68 -35.29 2.43
N HIS A 47 -2.20 -35.66 3.61
CA HIS A 47 -1.38 -35.99 4.77
C HIS A 47 -0.51 -37.23 4.51
N GLY A 48 -1.08 -38.30 3.95
CA GLY A 48 -0.33 -39.50 3.56
C GLY A 48 0.84 -39.19 2.63
N GLN A 49 0.58 -38.35 1.61
CA GLN A 49 1.59 -37.89 0.66
C GLN A 49 2.74 -37.15 1.35
N LEU A 50 2.43 -36.17 2.20
CA LEU A 50 3.45 -35.36 2.87
C LEU A 50 4.20 -36.12 3.97
N HIS A 51 3.54 -37.03 4.69
CA HIS A 51 4.18 -37.88 5.70
C HIS A 51 5.30 -38.74 5.11
N SER A 52 5.16 -39.15 3.83
CA SER A 52 6.15 -39.95 3.11
C SER A 52 7.40 -39.17 2.63
N LEU A 53 7.46 -37.85 2.85
CA LEU A 53 8.55 -37.01 2.34
C LEU A 53 9.93 -37.34 2.93
N GLY A 54 9.96 -37.87 4.15
CA GLY A 54 11.20 -38.24 4.82
C GLY A 54 10.98 -38.78 6.23
N PRO A 55 12.06 -39.10 6.96
CA PRO A 55 11.97 -39.60 8.33
C PRO A 55 11.24 -38.61 9.26
N VAL A 56 10.41 -39.13 10.17
CA VAL A 56 9.61 -38.31 11.12
C VAL A 56 10.46 -37.32 11.91
N GLU A 57 11.65 -37.73 12.35
CA GLU A 57 12.60 -36.89 13.08
C GLU A 57 13.06 -35.68 12.25
N LEU A 58 13.27 -35.87 10.94
CA LEU A 58 13.63 -34.81 10.00
C LEU A 58 12.46 -33.84 9.81
N LEU A 59 11.23 -34.34 9.70
CA LEU A 59 10.03 -33.51 9.56
C LEU A 59 9.81 -32.63 10.81
N TRP A 60 9.94 -33.19 12.02
CA TRP A 60 9.88 -32.40 13.26
C TRP A 60 10.97 -31.33 13.32
N THR A 61 12.20 -31.69 12.95
CA THR A 61 13.34 -30.77 12.98
C THR A 61 13.14 -29.60 12.02
N LEU A 62 12.77 -29.88 10.76
CA LEU A 62 12.48 -28.85 9.77
C LEU A 62 11.28 -28.00 10.18
N GLY A 63 10.22 -28.63 10.67
CA GLY A 63 9.04 -27.94 11.19
C GLY A 63 9.38 -26.95 12.31
N ALA A 64 10.22 -27.37 13.27
CA ALA A 64 10.68 -26.52 14.36
C ALA A 64 11.55 -25.35 13.86
N VAL A 65 12.51 -25.62 12.96
CA VAL A 65 13.38 -24.58 12.39
C VAL A 65 12.57 -23.52 11.64
N PHE A 66 11.66 -23.94 10.76
CA PHE A 66 10.81 -23.00 10.01
C PHE A 66 9.81 -22.28 10.91
N ALA A 67 9.28 -22.92 11.95
CA ALA A 67 8.41 -22.27 12.92
C ALA A 67 9.14 -21.16 13.70
N VAL A 68 10.37 -21.42 14.14
CA VAL A 68 11.22 -20.41 14.78
C VAL A 68 11.49 -19.26 13.81
N LEU A 69 11.87 -19.55 12.57
CA LEU A 69 12.10 -18.49 11.56
C LEU A 69 10.82 -17.70 11.25
N ALA A 70 9.65 -18.33 11.22
CA ALA A 70 8.38 -17.66 11.02
C ALA A 70 8.07 -16.68 12.16
N VAL A 71 8.24 -17.13 13.42
CA VAL A 71 8.06 -16.29 14.62
C VAL A 71 9.07 -15.15 14.64
N LEU A 72 10.33 -15.42 14.30
CA LEU A 72 11.36 -14.40 14.22
C LEU A 72 11.07 -13.37 13.11
N ASP A 73 10.55 -13.78 11.95
CA ASP A 73 10.15 -12.88 10.86
C ASP A 73 8.98 -11.97 11.27
N SER A 74 8.02 -12.49 12.04
CA SER A 74 6.89 -11.73 12.60
C SER A 74 7.32 -10.60 13.55
N ILE A 75 8.51 -10.72 14.16
CA ILE A 75 9.08 -9.72 15.07
C ILE A 75 10.33 -9.02 14.52
N ALA A 76 10.79 -9.38 13.31
CA ALA A 76 12.08 -8.96 12.78
C ALA A 76 12.16 -7.43 12.61
N ASP A 77 11.06 -6.79 12.20
CA ASP A 77 10.92 -5.33 12.07
C ASP A 77 10.97 -4.57 13.42
N LYS A 78 11.25 -5.25 14.55
CA LYS A 78 11.22 -4.70 15.92
C LYS A 78 12.50 -4.95 16.71
N VAL A 79 13.27 -5.97 16.33
CA VAL A 79 14.54 -6.32 16.97
C VAL A 79 15.63 -5.93 16.01
N GLY A 80 16.31 -4.81 16.28
CA GLY A 80 17.26 -4.21 15.34
C GLY A 80 18.42 -5.14 14.92
N PHE A 81 18.70 -6.21 15.66
CA PHE A 81 19.59 -7.29 15.20
C PHE A 81 18.93 -8.20 14.16
N LEU A 82 17.69 -8.66 14.39
CA LEU A 82 16.94 -9.49 13.43
C LEU A 82 16.61 -8.72 12.15
N GLU A 83 16.23 -7.44 12.26
CA GLU A 83 15.92 -6.57 11.12
C GLU A 83 17.07 -6.55 10.10
N LYS A 84 18.32 -6.52 10.57
CA LYS A 84 19.52 -6.36 9.73
C LYS A 84 19.82 -7.55 8.83
N TRP A 85 19.44 -8.76 9.23
CA TRP A 85 19.77 -9.97 8.46
C TRP A 85 18.54 -10.77 8.05
N LEU A 86 17.54 -10.91 8.91
CA LEU A 86 16.37 -11.74 8.64
C LEU A 86 15.42 -11.05 7.65
N VAL A 87 15.15 -9.74 7.77
CA VAL A 87 14.24 -9.04 6.84
C VAL A 87 14.75 -9.06 5.39
N PRO A 88 16.04 -8.78 5.11
CA PRO A 88 16.60 -8.94 3.76
C PRO A 88 16.52 -10.37 3.24
N VAL A 89 16.84 -11.36 4.08
CA VAL A 89 16.80 -12.78 3.72
C VAL A 89 15.37 -13.23 3.42
N SER A 90 14.42 -13.00 4.34
CA SER A 90 13.00 -13.32 4.16
C SER A 90 12.41 -12.66 2.92
N THR A 91 12.71 -11.38 2.70
CA THR A 91 12.18 -10.64 1.53
C THR A 91 12.70 -11.22 0.22
N SER A 92 13.98 -11.60 0.17
CA SER A 92 14.60 -12.22 -1.00
C SER A 92 14.17 -13.67 -1.19
N TRP A 93 13.82 -14.35 -0.10
CA TRP A 93 13.46 -15.77 -0.07
C TRP A 93 12.01 -16.04 -0.46
N ARG A 94 11.07 -15.09 -0.32
CA ARG A 94 9.63 -15.28 -0.64
C ARG A 94 9.34 -15.95 -2.00
N PRO A 95 9.96 -15.54 -3.12
CA PRO A 95 9.78 -16.22 -4.40
C PRO A 95 10.17 -17.71 -4.33
N PHE A 96 11.30 -18.01 -3.69
CA PHE A 96 11.85 -19.36 -3.55
C PHE A 96 11.07 -20.21 -2.55
N ALA A 97 10.58 -19.62 -1.45
CA ALA A 97 9.72 -20.29 -0.49
C ALA A 97 8.41 -20.78 -1.12
N GLY A 98 7.80 -19.97 -1.99
CA GLY A 98 6.61 -20.40 -2.73
C GLY A 98 6.90 -21.55 -3.70
N VAL A 99 8.04 -21.50 -4.40
CA VAL A 99 8.51 -22.64 -5.23
C VAL A 99 8.74 -23.87 -4.38
N ALA A 100 9.39 -23.74 -3.22
CA ALA A 100 9.65 -24.85 -2.32
C ALA A 100 8.36 -25.50 -1.82
N CYS A 101 7.37 -24.70 -1.40
CA CYS A 101 6.06 -25.23 -0.99
C CYS A 101 5.37 -25.98 -2.14
N ALA A 102 5.34 -25.38 -3.33
CA ALA A 102 4.70 -25.97 -4.50
C ALA A 102 5.40 -27.24 -4.98
N ALA A 103 6.74 -27.26 -4.93
CA ALA A 103 7.55 -28.41 -5.30
C ALA A 103 7.40 -29.55 -4.29
N LEU A 104 7.43 -29.28 -2.98
CA LEU A 104 7.24 -30.29 -1.94
C LEU A 104 5.88 -30.98 -2.07
N ILE A 105 4.81 -30.19 -2.20
CA ILE A 105 3.45 -30.73 -2.32
C ILE A 105 3.25 -31.41 -3.68
N GLY A 106 3.76 -30.84 -4.77
CA GLY A 106 3.66 -31.43 -6.11
C GLY A 106 4.43 -32.76 -6.23
N VAL A 107 5.64 -32.84 -5.67
CA VAL A 107 6.46 -34.07 -5.67
C VAL A 107 5.84 -35.13 -4.78
N ALA A 108 5.32 -34.77 -3.60
CA ALA A 108 4.63 -35.71 -2.72
C ALA A 108 3.41 -36.34 -3.41
N ALA A 109 2.62 -35.53 -4.12
CA ALA A 109 1.47 -36.02 -4.88
C ALA A 109 1.84 -36.91 -6.07
N ALA A 110 3.03 -36.72 -6.66
CA ALA A 110 3.50 -37.54 -7.77
C ALA A 110 4.02 -38.92 -7.33
N ARG A 111 4.43 -39.09 -6.06
CA ARG A 111 5.01 -40.34 -5.52
C ARG A 111 4.00 -41.44 -5.23
N GLU A 112 2.71 -41.12 -5.05
CA GLU A 112 1.65 -42.09 -4.75
C GLU A 112 1.03 -42.77 -5.98
N LEU A 113 1.54 -42.53 -7.19
CA LEU A 113 1.21 -43.39 -8.33
C LEU A 113 1.77 -44.79 -8.04
N PRO A 114 0.93 -45.86 -7.96
CA PRO A 114 1.38 -47.17 -7.46
C PRO A 114 2.58 -47.70 -8.24
N GLU A 115 3.54 -48.34 -7.54
CA GLU A 115 4.70 -49.01 -8.17
C GLU A 115 4.26 -50.01 -9.26
N ALA A 116 3.13 -50.69 -9.09
CA ALA A 116 2.55 -51.56 -10.12
C ALA A 116 2.21 -50.79 -11.40
N THR A 117 1.70 -49.56 -11.30
CA THR A 117 1.39 -48.68 -12.43
C THR A 117 2.64 -48.02 -13.00
N GLN A 118 3.68 -47.81 -12.19
CA GLN A 118 4.98 -47.30 -12.66
C GLN A 118 5.79 -48.38 -13.39
N LEU A 119 5.75 -49.62 -12.89
CA LEU A 119 6.40 -50.77 -13.52
C LEU A 119 5.61 -51.27 -14.74
N GLU A 120 4.27 -51.28 -14.70
CA GLU A 120 3.44 -51.50 -15.90
C GLU A 120 3.62 -50.37 -16.90
N ALA A 121 3.65 -49.10 -16.50
CA ALA A 121 3.92 -47.99 -17.42
C ALA A 121 5.35 -48.03 -17.98
N LEU A 122 6.34 -48.50 -17.21
CA LEU A 122 7.71 -48.69 -17.69
C LEU A 122 7.81 -49.91 -18.64
N HIS A 123 7.10 -51.01 -18.34
CA HIS A 123 7.04 -52.20 -19.19
C HIS A 123 6.29 -51.88 -20.50
N LEU A 124 5.15 -51.20 -20.43
CA LEU A 124 4.40 -50.70 -21.60
C LEU A 124 5.19 -49.67 -22.42
N ALA A 125 5.90 -48.73 -21.78
CA ALA A 125 6.69 -47.70 -22.46
C ALA A 125 7.95 -48.27 -23.14
N LEU A 126 8.47 -49.41 -22.66
CA LEU A 126 9.57 -50.14 -23.28
C LEU A 126 9.11 -51.07 -24.40
N THR A 127 7.85 -51.54 -24.40
CA THR A 127 7.29 -52.44 -25.44
C THR A 127 6.46 -51.75 -26.53
N GLU A 128 5.86 -50.59 -26.26
CA GLU A 128 5.09 -49.81 -27.25
C GLU A 128 5.59 -48.36 -27.31
N THR A 129 6.18 -47.98 -28.45
CA THR A 129 6.72 -46.64 -28.75
C THR A 129 5.65 -45.53 -28.88
N ARG A 130 4.43 -45.74 -28.36
CA ARG A 130 3.31 -44.79 -28.45
C ARG A 130 2.85 -44.17 -27.13
N HIS A 131 3.37 -44.57 -25.97
CA HIS A 131 2.95 -43.98 -24.68
C HIS A 131 4.13 -43.37 -23.90
N ALA A 132 4.81 -42.41 -24.53
CA ALA A 132 5.59 -41.41 -23.80
C ALA A 132 4.71 -40.48 -22.94
N ASP A 133 3.38 -40.52 -23.06
CA ASP A 133 2.48 -39.54 -22.47
C ASP A 133 2.29 -39.65 -20.94
N SER A 134 2.48 -40.81 -20.31
CA SER A 134 2.17 -40.99 -18.86
C SER A 134 3.21 -40.36 -17.91
N LEU A 135 4.50 -40.48 -18.25
CA LEU A 135 5.61 -39.84 -17.52
C LEU A 135 5.62 -38.31 -17.76
N TRP A 136 5.19 -37.89 -18.95
CA TRP A 136 4.95 -36.50 -19.28
C TRP A 136 3.71 -35.94 -18.56
N LEU A 137 2.67 -36.73 -18.28
CA LEU A 137 1.48 -36.31 -17.51
C LEU A 137 1.81 -36.02 -16.04
N GLY A 138 2.59 -36.87 -15.36
CA GLY A 138 3.03 -36.63 -13.98
C GLY A 138 3.95 -35.42 -13.85
N GLY A 139 4.96 -35.33 -14.73
CA GLY A 139 5.89 -34.19 -14.78
C GLY A 139 5.22 -32.87 -15.19
N SER A 140 4.26 -32.91 -16.13
CA SER A 140 3.52 -31.72 -16.57
C SER A 140 2.53 -31.21 -15.52
N MET A 141 1.93 -32.08 -14.72
CA MET A 141 1.09 -31.67 -13.59
C MET A 141 1.89 -31.03 -12.46
N VAL A 142 3.10 -31.54 -12.15
CA VAL A 142 4.02 -30.89 -11.20
C VAL A 142 4.47 -29.54 -11.75
N ALA A 143 4.86 -29.46 -13.02
CA ALA A 143 5.27 -28.21 -13.66
C ALA A 143 4.13 -27.17 -13.70
N LEU A 144 2.90 -27.60 -14.01
CA LEU A 144 1.70 -26.76 -13.99
C LEU A 144 1.38 -26.26 -12.58
N THR A 145 1.47 -27.14 -11.57
CA THR A 145 1.25 -26.78 -10.16
C THR A 145 2.26 -25.72 -9.71
N ILE A 146 3.55 -25.91 -10.04
CA ILE A 146 4.60 -24.94 -9.74
C ILE A 146 4.35 -23.61 -10.48
N ALA A 147 4.00 -23.66 -11.77
CA ALA A 147 3.76 -22.45 -12.57
C ALA A 147 2.58 -21.63 -12.04
N VAL A 148 1.45 -22.28 -11.73
CA VAL A 148 0.27 -21.60 -11.15
C VAL A 148 0.60 -21.06 -9.76
N ALA A 149 1.23 -21.87 -8.91
CA ALA A 149 1.62 -21.48 -7.55
C ALA A 149 2.60 -20.29 -7.55
N LEU A 150 3.49 -20.20 -8.55
CA LEU A 150 4.42 -19.09 -8.74
C LEU A 150 3.70 -17.77 -9.06
N VAL A 151 2.68 -17.80 -9.92
CA VAL A 151 1.89 -16.60 -10.25
C VAL A 151 1.21 -16.05 -8.99
N PHE A 152 0.61 -16.92 -8.19
CA PHE A 152 -0.03 -16.53 -6.93
C PHE A 152 0.96 -16.01 -5.88
N ASN A 153 2.13 -16.63 -5.77
CA ASN A 153 3.20 -16.16 -4.90
C ASN A 153 3.71 -14.77 -5.33
N TRP A 154 3.90 -14.56 -6.63
CA TRP A 154 4.31 -13.28 -7.18
C TRP A 154 3.29 -12.17 -6.85
N ILE A 155 2.00 -12.42 -7.08
CA ILE A 155 0.92 -11.49 -6.72
C ILE A 155 0.92 -11.19 -5.21
N SER A 156 1.08 -12.23 -4.38
CA SER A 156 1.10 -12.09 -2.93
C SER A 156 2.29 -11.29 -2.42
N THR A 157 3.47 -11.56 -2.96
CA THR A 157 4.71 -10.84 -2.66
C THR A 157 4.60 -9.37 -3.07
N MET A 158 4.07 -9.09 -4.26
CA MET A 158 3.87 -7.72 -4.74
C MET A 158 2.79 -6.99 -3.94
N SER A 159 1.75 -7.69 -3.49
CA SER A 159 0.70 -7.13 -2.63
C SER A 159 1.21 -6.81 -1.24
N LYS A 160 1.96 -7.71 -0.59
CA LYS A 160 2.64 -7.43 0.69
C LYS A 160 3.57 -6.24 0.57
N THR A 161 4.39 -6.22 -0.47
CA THR A 161 5.35 -5.14 -0.69
C THR A 161 4.61 -3.83 -0.94
N GLY A 162 3.68 -3.77 -1.90
CA GLY A 162 2.93 -2.55 -2.19
C GLY A 162 2.07 -2.04 -1.03
N VAL A 163 1.47 -2.91 -0.21
CA VAL A 163 0.71 -2.49 0.99
C VAL A 163 1.65 -1.99 2.08
N ARG A 164 2.72 -2.71 2.43
CA ARG A 164 3.76 -2.21 3.37
C ARG A 164 4.23 -0.81 2.98
N LEU A 165 4.38 -0.58 1.68
CA LEU A 165 4.81 0.69 1.13
C LEU A 165 3.72 1.78 1.23
N LEU A 166 2.46 1.50 0.90
CA LEU A 166 1.36 2.43 1.16
C LEU A 166 1.26 2.80 2.66
N LEU A 167 1.48 1.83 3.55
CA LEU A 167 1.46 2.06 4.99
C LEU A 167 2.66 2.88 5.48
N THR A 168 3.81 2.85 4.81
CA THR A 168 4.94 3.76 5.13
C THR A 168 4.63 5.23 4.86
N MET A 169 3.63 5.51 4.02
CA MET A 169 3.20 6.88 3.71
C MET A 169 2.17 7.43 4.69
N VAL A 170 1.74 6.60 5.65
CA VAL A 170 0.89 6.99 6.77
C VAL A 170 1.71 6.78 8.05
N PRO A 171 2.38 7.82 8.59
CA PRO A 171 3.18 7.67 9.80
C PRO A 171 2.25 7.45 10.99
N ILE A 172 1.97 6.20 11.28
CA ILE A 172 1.35 5.75 12.53
C ILE A 172 2.27 4.70 13.14
N PRO A 173 2.95 5.03 14.24
CA PRO A 173 3.67 4.06 15.04
C PRO A 173 2.75 2.87 15.37
N GLY A 174 3.16 1.65 15.01
CA GLY A 174 2.38 0.42 15.22
C GLY A 174 1.64 -0.12 13.99
N LEU A 175 1.45 0.66 12.92
CA LEU A 175 0.79 0.20 11.69
C LEU A 175 1.60 -0.89 10.96
N LYS A 176 2.93 -0.77 10.97
CA LYS A 176 3.85 -1.80 10.44
C LYS A 176 3.71 -3.13 11.20
N LEU A 177 3.59 -3.05 12.52
CA LEU A 177 3.46 -4.20 13.42
C LEU A 177 2.13 -4.92 13.20
N ALA A 178 1.03 -4.15 13.17
CA ALA A 178 -0.29 -4.71 12.97
C ALA A 178 -0.45 -5.33 11.56
N HIS A 179 0.19 -4.73 10.53
CA HIS A 179 0.20 -5.30 9.18
C HIS A 179 1.05 -6.57 9.05
N SER A 180 2.21 -6.65 9.72
CA SER A 180 3.03 -7.86 9.71
C SER A 180 2.27 -9.06 10.28
N PHE A 181 1.54 -8.86 11.38
CA PHE A 181 0.71 -9.92 11.94
C PHE A 181 -0.46 -10.30 11.03
N VAL A 182 -1.11 -9.36 10.34
CA VAL A 182 -2.15 -9.68 9.34
C VAL A 182 -1.59 -10.51 8.18
N ASP A 183 -0.38 -10.20 7.71
CA ASP A 183 0.29 -11.02 6.70
C ASP A 183 0.57 -12.44 7.22
N ASP A 184 0.93 -12.58 8.49
CA ASP A 184 1.17 -13.88 9.13
C ASP A 184 -0.14 -14.66 9.34
N PHE A 185 -1.24 -14.01 9.72
CA PHE A 185 -2.55 -14.64 9.81
C PHE A 185 -3.13 -14.99 8.45
N PHE A 186 -2.89 -14.17 7.43
CA PHE A 186 -3.22 -14.54 6.06
C PHE A 186 -2.42 -15.75 5.64
N ALA A 187 -1.11 -15.79 5.90
CA ALA A 187 -0.28 -16.94 5.58
C ALA A 187 -0.77 -18.19 6.32
N PHE A 188 -1.02 -18.09 7.62
CA PHE A 188 -1.56 -19.17 8.44
C PHE A 188 -2.91 -19.67 7.91
N GLY A 189 -3.88 -18.75 7.76
CA GLY A 189 -5.24 -19.07 7.34
C GLY A 189 -5.30 -19.59 5.90
N ALA A 190 -4.51 -19.05 4.98
CA ALA A 190 -4.44 -19.55 3.60
C ALA A 190 -3.81 -20.94 3.55
N THR A 191 -2.75 -21.21 4.32
CA THR A 191 -2.14 -22.53 4.39
C THR A 191 -3.08 -23.55 5.03
N VAL A 192 -3.68 -23.25 6.18
CA VAL A 192 -4.64 -24.14 6.85
C VAL A 192 -5.88 -24.37 6.00
N ALA A 193 -6.45 -23.34 5.38
CA ALA A 193 -7.58 -23.52 4.46
C ALA A 193 -7.20 -24.37 3.25
N GLY A 194 -6.00 -24.16 2.70
CA GLY A 194 -5.44 -24.96 1.62
C GLY A 194 -5.24 -26.43 1.97
N PHE A 195 -5.08 -26.78 3.24
CA PHE A 195 -4.97 -28.17 3.72
C PHE A 195 -6.31 -28.77 4.12
N ALA A 196 -7.13 -28.02 4.85
CA ALA A 196 -8.39 -28.49 5.42
C ALA A 196 -9.56 -28.52 4.44
N PHE A 197 -9.53 -27.68 3.39
CA PHE A 197 -10.63 -27.52 2.43
C PHE A 197 -10.17 -27.72 0.98
N ALA A 198 -9.06 -28.46 0.80
CA ALA A 198 -8.41 -28.68 -0.49
C ALA A 198 -9.31 -29.43 -1.50
N ASP A 199 -10.22 -30.26 -0.99
CA ASP A 199 -11.22 -31.04 -1.70
C ASP A 199 -12.49 -30.25 -2.04
N THR A 200 -12.63 -29.03 -1.51
CA THR A 200 -13.81 -28.17 -1.72
C THR A 200 -13.57 -27.12 -2.81
N LEU A 201 -14.65 -26.62 -3.40
CA LEU A 201 -14.60 -25.48 -4.34
C LEU A 201 -14.33 -24.12 -3.64
N LEU A 202 -14.33 -24.08 -2.30
CA LEU A 202 -14.15 -22.84 -1.54
C LEU A 202 -12.79 -22.20 -1.78
N VAL A 203 -11.70 -22.97 -1.64
CA VAL A 203 -10.33 -22.47 -1.79
C VAL A 203 -10.03 -22.09 -3.25
N PRO A 204 -10.38 -22.91 -4.27
CA PRO A 204 -10.29 -22.50 -5.67
C PRO A 204 -11.05 -21.20 -6.00
N ALA A 205 -12.26 -21.00 -5.46
CA ALA A 205 -13.03 -19.78 -5.68
C ALA A 205 -12.36 -18.55 -5.05
N LEU A 206 -11.83 -18.69 -3.83
CA LEU A 206 -11.05 -17.62 -3.17
C LEU A 206 -9.75 -17.31 -3.91
N LEU A 207 -9.05 -18.33 -4.42
CA LEU A 207 -7.86 -18.17 -5.24
C LEU A 207 -8.20 -17.47 -6.57
N ALA A 208 -9.27 -17.86 -7.26
CA ALA A 208 -9.70 -17.19 -8.49
C ALA A 208 -10.02 -15.70 -8.24
N LEU A 209 -10.72 -15.38 -7.14
CA LEU A 209 -10.99 -14.01 -6.73
C LEU A 209 -9.69 -13.23 -6.45
N TYR A 210 -8.73 -13.87 -5.76
CA TYR A 210 -7.44 -13.28 -5.45
C TYR A 210 -6.61 -13.01 -6.71
N LEU A 211 -6.63 -13.93 -7.68
CA LEU A 211 -5.99 -13.76 -8.99
C LEU A 211 -6.61 -12.60 -9.77
N LEU A 212 -7.95 -12.54 -9.84
CA LEU A 212 -8.67 -11.46 -10.51
C LEU A 212 -8.28 -10.11 -9.91
N LEU A 213 -8.31 -9.97 -8.58
CA LEU A 213 -7.89 -8.75 -7.90
C LEU A 213 -6.41 -8.43 -8.16
N GLY A 214 -5.56 -9.45 -8.17
CA GLY A 214 -4.12 -9.35 -8.40
C GLY A 214 -3.75 -8.88 -9.81
N VAL A 215 -4.48 -9.29 -10.85
CA VAL A 215 -4.25 -8.83 -12.24
C VAL A 215 -4.50 -7.33 -12.37
N PHE A 216 -5.53 -6.80 -11.71
CA PHE A 216 -5.83 -5.37 -11.74
C PHE A 216 -4.88 -4.55 -10.85
N THR A 217 -4.51 -5.06 -9.68
CA THR A 217 -3.72 -4.32 -8.69
C THR A 217 -2.20 -4.49 -8.87
N GLY A 218 -1.74 -5.63 -9.36
CA GLY A 218 -0.33 -5.99 -9.50
C GLY A 218 0.52 -4.99 -10.27
N PRO A 219 0.13 -4.54 -11.48
CA PRO A 219 0.89 -3.54 -12.22
C PRO A 219 1.05 -2.20 -11.47
N LEU A 220 0.03 -1.80 -10.71
CA LEU A 220 0.07 -0.60 -9.88
C LEU A 220 1.01 -0.79 -8.68
N LEU A 221 0.87 -1.92 -7.97
CA LEU A 221 1.68 -2.29 -6.82
C LEU A 221 3.17 -2.42 -7.18
N THR A 222 3.49 -2.96 -8.36
CA THR A 222 4.88 -3.03 -8.86
C THR A 222 5.46 -1.63 -9.09
N ARG A 223 4.69 -0.70 -9.68
CA ARG A 223 5.14 0.69 -9.85
C ARG A 223 5.35 1.39 -8.50
N LEU A 224 4.44 1.19 -7.55
CA LEU A 224 4.58 1.70 -6.18
C LEU A 224 5.81 1.13 -5.48
N THR A 225 6.06 -0.16 -5.67
CA THR A 225 7.25 -0.85 -5.17
C THR A 225 8.53 -0.22 -5.69
N TRP A 226 8.58 0.01 -6.99
CA TRP A 226 9.72 0.66 -7.62
C TRP A 226 9.95 2.09 -7.14
N ILE A 227 8.89 2.89 -6.95
CA ILE A 227 8.99 4.24 -6.38
C ILE A 227 9.68 4.18 -5.01
N HIS A 228 9.26 3.25 -4.14
CA HIS A 228 9.82 3.15 -2.79
C HIS A 228 11.24 2.61 -2.76
N VAL A 229 11.61 1.68 -3.66
CA VAL A 229 13.02 1.27 -3.84
C VAL A 229 13.87 2.50 -4.15
N ARG A 230 13.39 3.39 -5.01
CA ARG A 230 14.09 4.64 -5.31
C ARG A 230 14.11 5.62 -4.13
N ILE A 231 13.05 5.67 -3.32
CA ILE A 231 13.02 6.44 -2.06
C ILE A 231 14.08 5.92 -1.09
N GLY A 232 14.13 4.61 -0.84
CA GLY A 232 15.13 3.97 0.04
C GLY A 232 16.55 4.20 -0.46
N TRP A 233 16.78 4.08 -1.77
CA TRP A 233 18.06 4.40 -2.39
C TRP A 233 18.44 5.88 -2.24
N SER A 234 17.46 6.80 -2.32
CA SER A 234 17.66 8.23 -2.08
C SER A 234 18.04 8.51 -0.62
N LEU A 235 17.37 7.86 0.33
CA LEU A 235 17.70 7.96 1.76
C LEU A 235 19.11 7.43 2.04
N LEU A 236 19.44 6.26 1.50
CA LEU A 236 20.76 5.66 1.65
C LEU A 236 21.86 6.58 1.10
N ARG A 237 21.65 7.16 -0.08
CA ARG A 237 22.58 8.16 -0.63
C ARG A 237 22.73 9.40 0.25
N LYS A 238 21.66 9.85 0.91
CA LYS A 238 21.71 10.98 1.84
C LYS A 238 22.48 10.64 3.11
N MET A 239 22.35 9.42 3.62
CA MET A 239 23.13 8.96 4.78
C MET A 239 24.65 8.96 4.51
N PHE A 240 25.06 8.78 3.24
CA PHE A 240 26.46 8.73 2.83
C PHE A 240 26.96 10.01 2.16
N LYS A 241 26.18 11.09 2.16
CA LYS A 241 26.58 12.39 1.59
C LYS A 241 26.48 13.47 2.67
N ASP A 242 27.59 14.17 2.89
CA ASP A 242 27.65 15.29 3.84
C ASP A 242 26.99 16.58 3.30
N ASP A 243 26.76 16.67 1.99
CA ASP A 243 26.18 17.86 1.36
C ASP A 243 24.65 17.80 1.24
N ALA A 244 23.98 18.81 1.81
CA ALA A 244 22.55 19.07 1.70
C ALA A 244 22.08 19.54 0.30
N ALA A 245 22.92 19.45 -0.73
CA ALA A 245 22.57 19.91 -2.07
C ALA A 245 21.57 18.93 -2.74
N PRO A 246 20.52 19.44 -3.42
CA PRO A 246 19.59 18.59 -4.15
C PRO A 246 20.34 17.76 -5.21
N PRO A 247 20.00 16.47 -5.37
CA PRO A 247 20.73 15.61 -6.29
C PRO A 247 20.57 16.10 -7.72
N ALA A 248 21.70 16.24 -8.44
CA ALA A 248 21.69 16.65 -9.83
C ALA A 248 20.78 15.72 -10.68
N PRO A 249 20.00 16.28 -11.64
CA PRO A 249 19.15 15.47 -12.49
C PRO A 249 19.95 14.44 -13.28
N PRO A 250 19.40 13.25 -13.53
CA PRO A 250 20.05 12.25 -14.38
C PRO A 250 20.28 12.81 -15.79
N LYS A 251 21.32 12.32 -16.48
CA LYS A 251 21.76 12.83 -17.80
C LYS A 251 20.62 13.02 -18.82
N TRP A 252 19.63 12.12 -18.82
CA TRP A 252 18.50 12.22 -19.73
C TRP A 252 17.53 13.36 -19.41
N ALA A 253 17.31 13.65 -18.12
CA ALA A 253 16.45 14.75 -17.69
C ALA A 253 17.16 16.08 -17.94
N ARG A 254 18.49 16.12 -17.71
CA ARG A 254 19.32 17.28 -18.05
C ARG A 254 19.27 17.61 -19.54
N ARG A 255 19.49 16.62 -20.42
CA ARG A 255 19.38 16.80 -21.88
C ARG A 255 18.02 17.31 -22.31
N TRP A 256 16.95 16.80 -21.69
CA TRP A 256 15.60 17.26 -21.98
C TRP A 256 15.41 18.73 -21.56
N LEU A 257 15.87 19.09 -20.36
CA LEU A 257 15.81 20.48 -19.87
C LEU A 257 16.64 21.44 -20.72
N GLU A 258 17.84 21.03 -21.14
CA GLU A 258 18.68 21.81 -22.05
C GLU A 258 17.99 22.06 -23.41
N ALA A 259 17.33 21.05 -23.96
CA ALA A 259 16.58 21.19 -25.21
C ALA A 259 15.39 22.17 -25.12
N GLU A 260 14.81 22.30 -23.92
CA GLU A 260 13.68 23.21 -23.63
C GLU A 260 14.12 24.60 -23.12
N GLY A 261 15.43 24.90 -23.19
CA GLY A 261 15.99 26.17 -22.71
C GLY A 261 16.01 26.33 -21.19
N LEU A 262 15.81 25.24 -20.44
CA LEU A 262 15.72 25.18 -18.98
C LEU A 262 16.97 24.55 -18.33
N GLY A 263 18.14 24.64 -18.98
CA GLY A 263 19.37 23.99 -18.52
C GLY A 263 19.85 24.41 -17.12
N GLY A 264 19.48 25.60 -16.65
CA GLY A 264 19.78 26.11 -15.30
C GLY A 264 18.73 25.77 -14.23
N ALA A 265 17.61 25.13 -14.60
CA ALA A 265 16.51 24.85 -13.69
C ALA A 265 16.86 23.71 -12.72
N THR A 266 16.40 23.83 -11.47
CA THR A 266 16.58 22.78 -10.46
C THR A 266 15.50 21.72 -10.60
N ALA A 267 15.90 20.45 -10.60
CA ALA A 267 15.01 19.31 -10.75
C ALA A 267 14.92 18.52 -9.46
N LEU A 268 13.78 18.60 -8.78
CA LEU A 268 13.52 17.92 -7.52
C LEU A 268 13.06 16.48 -7.78
N PRO A 269 13.74 15.45 -7.24
CA PRO A 269 13.29 14.07 -7.38
C PRO A 269 11.92 13.88 -6.72
N ALA A 270 10.98 13.32 -7.47
CA ALA A 270 9.59 13.30 -7.06
C ALA A 270 8.81 12.11 -7.65
N TYR A 271 7.59 11.91 -7.17
CA TYR A 271 6.64 10.95 -7.71
C TYR A 271 5.22 11.48 -7.64
N VAL A 272 4.37 10.95 -8.52
CA VAL A 272 2.98 11.35 -8.67
C VAL A 272 2.12 10.09 -8.78
N TYR A 273 1.11 9.97 -7.93
CA TYR A 273 0.18 8.85 -8.00
C TYR A 273 -0.72 8.89 -9.23
N ARG A 274 -1.09 10.10 -9.67
CA ARG A 274 -1.85 10.34 -10.88
C ARG A 274 -1.29 11.57 -11.59
N ALA A 275 -0.37 11.34 -12.51
CA ALA A 275 0.17 12.40 -13.34
C ALA A 275 -0.81 12.66 -14.50
N PRO A 276 -1.27 13.91 -14.71
CA PRO A 276 -2.03 14.26 -15.90
C PRO A 276 -1.27 13.83 -17.16
N GLU A 277 -2.00 13.26 -18.13
CA GLU A 277 -1.47 12.74 -19.42
C GLU A 277 -0.46 11.58 -19.35
N LEU A 278 0.25 11.37 -18.24
CA LEU A 278 1.27 10.32 -18.07
C LEU A 278 0.75 9.06 -17.35
N GLY A 279 -0.41 9.16 -16.69
CA GLY A 279 -1.11 8.06 -16.03
C GLY A 279 -0.75 7.85 -14.56
N TRP A 280 -0.94 6.63 -14.07
CA TRP A 280 -0.87 6.29 -12.64
C TRP A 280 0.53 5.84 -12.17
N CYS A 281 0.89 6.25 -10.95
CA CYS A 281 2.07 5.89 -10.16
C CYS A 281 3.38 6.06 -10.95
N ARG A 282 3.84 7.31 -11.08
CA ARG A 282 5.03 7.68 -11.84
C ARG A 282 6.11 8.26 -10.94
N ALA A 283 7.35 7.82 -11.14
CA ALA A 283 8.55 8.42 -10.55
C ALA A 283 9.24 9.33 -11.57
N GLY A 284 9.72 10.49 -11.15
CA GLY A 284 10.24 11.51 -12.04
C GLY A 284 10.96 12.63 -11.32
N HIS A 285 10.95 13.80 -11.94
CA HIS A 285 11.48 15.04 -11.37
C HIS A 285 10.49 16.17 -11.59
N LEU A 286 10.27 16.95 -10.53
CA LEU A 286 9.53 18.20 -10.59
C LEU A 286 10.50 19.33 -10.92
N VAL A 287 10.13 20.19 -11.86
CA VAL A 287 10.88 21.40 -12.19
C VAL A 287 9.88 22.56 -12.20
N ILE A 288 10.26 23.65 -11.54
CA ILE A 288 9.52 24.91 -11.56
C ILE A 288 10.53 25.97 -12.00
N ALA A 289 10.21 26.70 -13.06
CA ALA A 289 11.06 27.73 -13.64
C ALA A 289 10.25 28.66 -14.53
N ASP A 290 10.55 29.95 -14.51
CA ASP A 290 9.93 30.98 -15.36
C ASP A 290 8.39 30.98 -15.31
N GLY A 291 7.82 30.75 -14.12
CA GLY A 291 6.36 30.65 -13.96
C GLY A 291 5.74 29.40 -14.59
N ARG A 292 6.55 28.43 -15.07
CA ARG A 292 6.10 27.13 -15.57
C ARG A 292 6.33 26.05 -14.51
N ALA A 293 5.50 25.03 -14.53
CA ALA A 293 5.68 23.82 -13.72
C ALA A 293 5.67 22.58 -14.62
N LEU A 294 6.60 21.67 -14.43
CA LEU A 294 6.68 20.46 -15.23
C LEU A 294 7.11 19.24 -14.42
N PHE A 295 6.58 18.08 -14.80
CA PHE A 295 6.93 16.80 -14.22
C PHE A 295 7.51 15.87 -15.29
N LEU A 296 8.80 15.55 -15.14
CA LEU A 296 9.57 14.72 -16.07
C LEU A 296 9.64 13.27 -15.60
N SER A 297 9.15 12.36 -16.43
CA SER A 297 9.16 10.92 -16.15
C SER A 297 9.64 10.13 -17.37
N ARG A 298 9.99 8.86 -17.17
CA ARG A 298 10.20 7.90 -18.26
C ARG A 298 9.03 6.93 -18.34
N VAL A 299 8.39 6.84 -19.50
CA VAL A 299 7.40 5.79 -19.80
C VAL A 299 8.03 4.84 -20.80
N TRP A 300 8.24 3.59 -20.37
CA TRP A 300 8.85 2.53 -21.20
C TRP A 300 10.16 3.03 -21.84
N TRP A 301 11.01 3.65 -21.02
CA TRP A 301 12.31 4.23 -21.38
C TRP A 301 12.27 5.53 -22.19
N ARG A 302 11.13 5.94 -22.75
CA ARG A 302 10.97 7.22 -23.44
C ARG A 302 10.80 8.37 -22.42
N PRO A 303 11.60 9.45 -22.51
CA PRO A 303 11.36 10.66 -21.75
C PRO A 303 10.00 11.27 -22.12
N THR A 304 9.23 11.64 -21.11
CA THR A 304 7.89 12.20 -21.24
C THR A 304 7.69 13.26 -20.16
N ALA A 305 6.96 14.32 -20.48
CA ALA A 305 6.72 15.43 -19.57
C ALA A 305 5.22 15.71 -19.48
N TRP A 306 4.75 16.07 -18.29
CA TRP A 306 3.54 16.85 -18.13
C TRP A 306 3.98 18.29 -17.88
N VAL A 307 3.52 19.22 -18.72
CA VAL A 307 3.96 20.62 -18.71
C VAL A 307 2.76 21.52 -18.47
N VAL A 308 2.89 22.39 -17.48
CA VAL A 308 1.95 23.48 -17.19
C VAL A 308 2.64 24.78 -17.59
N PRO A 309 2.22 25.41 -18.71
CA PRO A 309 2.78 26.66 -19.17
C PRO A 309 2.38 27.81 -18.22
N SER A 310 3.07 28.94 -18.33
CA SER A 310 2.95 30.05 -17.38
C SER A 310 1.60 30.76 -17.41
N ASP A 311 0.94 30.80 -18.57
CA ASP A 311 -0.41 31.32 -18.78
C ASP A 311 -1.50 30.39 -18.22
N ALA A 312 -1.23 29.08 -18.18
CA ALA A 312 -2.12 28.08 -17.62
C ALA A 312 -1.87 27.79 -16.13
N LEU A 313 -0.72 28.19 -15.57
CA LEU A 313 -0.43 27.97 -14.15
C LEU A 313 -1.38 28.81 -13.29
N ALA A 314 -2.18 28.17 -12.45
CA ALA A 314 -3.15 28.85 -11.58
C ALA A 314 -2.66 28.99 -10.13
N ARG A 315 -1.98 27.96 -9.61
CA ARG A 315 -1.50 27.93 -8.22
C ARG A 315 -0.39 26.90 -8.03
N ILE A 316 0.56 27.22 -7.16
CA ILE A 316 1.49 26.26 -6.56
C ILE A 316 1.25 26.26 -5.05
N GLY A 317 1.01 25.08 -4.47
CA GLY A 317 0.95 24.89 -3.03
C GLY A 317 2.09 24.00 -2.57
N TYR A 318 2.69 24.31 -1.43
CA TYR A 318 3.59 23.41 -0.71
C TYR A 318 2.89 22.94 0.56
N ALA A 319 3.18 21.71 0.97
CA ALA A 319 2.72 21.11 2.21
C ALA A 319 3.87 20.32 2.82
N ASP A 320 4.24 20.66 4.05
CA ASP A 320 5.11 19.81 4.86
C ASP A 320 4.29 18.86 5.73
N THR A 321 4.63 17.57 5.69
CA THR A 321 4.08 16.56 6.59
C THR A 321 5.22 15.83 7.27
N ALA A 322 4.94 15.18 8.40
CA ALA A 322 5.94 14.45 9.18
C ALA A 322 6.74 13.40 8.37
N THR A 323 6.23 12.94 7.23
CA THR A 323 6.87 11.91 6.39
C THR A 323 7.16 12.32 4.96
N THR A 324 6.42 13.26 4.40
CA THR A 324 6.48 13.57 2.98
C THR A 324 6.21 15.05 2.73
N ARG A 325 6.94 15.61 1.77
CA ARG A 325 6.71 16.97 1.30
C ARG A 325 5.94 16.89 -0.01
N VAL A 326 4.93 17.72 -0.16
CA VAL A 326 4.05 17.67 -1.33
C VAL A 326 3.97 19.04 -1.97
N VAL A 327 4.27 19.08 -3.27
CA VAL A 327 4.01 20.24 -4.11
C VAL A 327 2.74 19.98 -4.91
N THR A 328 1.74 20.81 -4.69
CA THR A 328 0.49 20.79 -5.45
C THR A 328 0.57 21.82 -6.56
N VAL A 329 0.33 21.39 -7.79
CA VAL A 329 0.30 22.28 -8.96
C VAL A 329 -1.14 22.30 -9.48
N VAL A 330 -1.68 23.49 -9.66
CA VAL A 330 -3.01 23.70 -10.25
C VAL A 330 -2.86 24.40 -11.59
N GLU A 331 -3.51 23.81 -12.59
CA GLU A 331 -3.51 24.23 -13.98
C GLU A 331 -4.92 24.64 -14.41
N ARG A 332 -5.02 25.70 -15.19
CA ARG A 332 -6.23 26.13 -15.89
C ARG A 332 -6.24 25.52 -17.28
N LEU A 333 -7.25 24.69 -17.55
CA LEU A 333 -7.44 24.06 -18.84
C LEU A 333 -8.04 25.07 -19.85
N PRO A 334 -7.90 24.82 -21.17
CA PRO A 334 -8.53 25.66 -22.21
C PRO A 334 -10.05 25.80 -22.06
N SER A 335 -10.71 24.81 -21.44
CA SER A 335 -12.15 24.86 -21.11
C SER A 335 -12.51 25.84 -19.99
N GLY A 336 -11.52 26.45 -19.33
CA GLY A 336 -11.68 27.25 -18.11
C GLY A 336 -11.71 26.42 -16.82
N ALA A 337 -11.84 25.09 -16.90
CA ALA A 337 -11.81 24.20 -15.75
C ALA A 337 -10.42 24.15 -15.10
N LEU A 338 -10.38 24.00 -13.78
CA LEU A 338 -9.14 23.86 -13.02
C LEU A 338 -8.80 22.37 -12.81
N ARG A 339 -7.51 22.03 -12.89
CA ARG A 339 -6.97 20.69 -12.67
C ARG A 339 -5.88 20.74 -11.62
N GLU A 340 -6.08 20.02 -10.52
CA GLU A 340 -5.12 19.91 -9.41
C GLU A 340 -4.36 18.58 -9.51
N ALA A 341 -3.03 18.65 -9.37
CA ALA A 341 -2.17 17.47 -9.25
C ALA A 341 -1.19 17.59 -8.08
N HIS A 342 -1.04 16.50 -7.33
CA HIS A 342 -0.15 16.43 -6.18
C HIS A 342 1.13 15.68 -6.53
N VAL A 343 2.25 16.38 -6.41
CA VAL A 343 3.60 15.86 -6.66
C VAL A 343 4.30 15.68 -5.32
N GLN A 344 4.61 14.43 -4.97
CA GLN A 344 5.27 14.09 -3.72
C GLN A 344 6.77 14.07 -3.94
N LEU A 345 7.50 14.85 -3.14
CA LEU A 345 8.95 14.88 -3.21
C LEU A 345 9.51 13.61 -2.57
N PHE A 346 10.63 13.13 -3.12
CA PHE A 346 11.44 12.14 -2.41
C PHE A 346 11.93 12.75 -1.10
N PRO A 347 12.32 11.95 -0.09
CA PRO A 347 12.68 12.47 1.22
C PRO A 347 13.65 13.64 1.11
N ALA A 348 13.16 14.82 1.45
CA ALA A 348 13.84 16.10 1.44
C ALA A 348 13.46 16.79 2.74
N ILE A 349 14.42 17.48 3.35
CA ILE A 349 14.13 18.36 4.50
C ILE A 349 13.64 19.71 3.97
N GLU A 350 12.93 20.45 4.81
CA GLU A 350 12.37 21.75 4.44
C GLU A 350 13.46 22.70 3.91
N ASP A 351 14.62 22.73 4.57
CA ASP A 351 15.78 23.55 4.19
C ASP A 351 16.34 23.25 2.80
N GLU A 352 16.10 22.05 2.25
CA GLU A 352 16.49 21.72 0.87
C GLU A 352 15.48 22.22 -0.15
N VAL A 353 14.19 22.25 0.22
CA VAL A 353 13.08 22.44 -0.73
C VAL A 353 12.68 23.90 -0.81
N ILE A 354 12.57 24.57 0.34
CA ILE A 354 12.06 25.94 0.42
C ILE A 354 12.94 26.93 -0.36
N PRO A 355 14.29 26.94 -0.23
CA PRO A 355 15.11 27.87 -1.00
C PRO A 355 15.01 27.64 -2.51
N VAL A 356 14.83 26.38 -2.92
CA VAL A 356 14.63 26.02 -4.33
C VAL A 356 13.27 26.50 -4.81
N LEU A 357 12.21 26.28 -4.05
CA LEU A 357 10.87 26.75 -4.37
C LEU A 357 10.82 28.28 -4.41
N ASP A 358 11.30 28.98 -3.39
CA ASP A 358 11.28 30.45 -3.34
C ASP A 358 12.02 31.07 -4.54
N ARG A 359 13.14 30.49 -4.95
CA ARG A 359 13.86 30.92 -6.17
C ARG A 359 13.05 30.62 -7.43
N ALA A 360 12.52 29.40 -7.54
CA ALA A 360 11.77 28.92 -8.69
C ALA A 360 10.42 29.63 -8.88
N THR A 361 9.80 30.07 -7.78
CA THR A 361 8.53 30.79 -7.74
C THR A 361 8.71 32.30 -7.59
N SER A 362 9.90 32.83 -7.85
CA SER A 362 10.19 34.27 -7.75
C SER A 362 9.31 35.15 -8.65
N ALA A 363 8.77 34.59 -9.74
CA ALA A 363 7.79 35.24 -10.60
C ALA A 363 6.33 35.16 -10.08
N LEU A 364 6.09 34.47 -8.96
CA LEU A 364 4.78 34.29 -8.34
C LEU A 364 4.66 35.09 -7.04
N VAL A 365 3.43 35.35 -6.62
CA VAL A 365 3.10 36.07 -5.39
C VAL A 365 2.73 35.07 -4.31
N ARG A 366 3.42 35.12 -3.17
CA ARG A 366 3.05 34.34 -1.97
C ARG A 366 1.83 34.98 -1.31
N VAL A 367 0.80 34.17 -1.05
CA VAL A 367 -0.47 34.63 -0.47
C VAL A 367 -0.75 33.95 0.86
N ARG A 368 -1.58 34.58 1.69
CA ARG A 368 -2.14 33.99 2.89
C ARG A 368 -2.99 32.75 2.55
N LEU A 369 -2.98 31.75 3.41
CA LEU A 369 -3.61 30.45 3.15
C LEU A 369 -5.15 30.49 3.14
N ASP A 370 -5.72 31.37 3.94
CA ASP A 370 -7.17 31.55 4.11
C ASP A 370 -7.76 32.61 3.17
N SER A 371 -6.95 33.19 2.28
CA SER A 371 -7.35 34.28 1.42
C SER A 371 -8.21 33.85 0.23
N GLN A 372 -8.93 34.81 -0.33
CA GLN A 372 -9.72 34.57 -1.54
C GLN A 372 -8.81 34.23 -2.73
N SER A 373 -7.65 34.89 -2.85
CA SER A 373 -6.63 34.59 -3.87
C SER A 373 -6.15 33.13 -3.82
N ALA A 374 -5.93 32.58 -2.63
CA ALA A 374 -5.50 31.18 -2.47
C ALA A 374 -6.61 30.18 -2.86
N ARG A 375 -7.86 30.51 -2.52
CA ARG A 375 -9.02 29.63 -2.73
C ARG A 375 -9.55 29.66 -4.16
N ALA A 376 -9.62 30.82 -4.80
CA ALA A 376 -10.17 31.01 -6.14
C ALA A 376 -9.45 30.16 -7.20
N ALA A 377 -8.16 29.87 -6.97
CA ALA A 377 -7.35 29.03 -7.84
C ALA A 377 -7.54 27.52 -7.62
N LEU A 378 -8.50 27.07 -6.79
CA LEU A 378 -8.78 25.65 -6.57
C LEU A 378 -10.01 25.17 -7.33
N PRO A 379 -9.95 23.97 -7.96
CA PRO A 379 -11.11 23.39 -8.64
C PRO A 379 -12.28 23.17 -7.70
N GLY A 380 -12.00 22.67 -6.49
CA GLY A 380 -13.06 22.37 -5.54
C GLY A 380 -13.74 23.61 -4.97
N PHE A 381 -13.03 24.72 -4.85
CA PHE A 381 -13.63 25.98 -4.43
C PHE A 381 -14.51 26.54 -5.55
N ALA A 382 -14.02 26.57 -6.79
CA ALA A 382 -14.79 27.05 -7.95
C ALA A 382 -16.09 26.25 -8.17
N ASP A 383 -16.04 24.92 -8.01
CA ASP A 383 -17.17 24.03 -8.35
C ASP A 383 -18.06 23.64 -7.16
N ARG A 384 -17.80 24.13 -5.94
CA ARG A 384 -18.47 23.67 -4.69
C ARG A 384 -20.00 23.78 -4.67
N THR A 385 -20.57 24.67 -5.49
CA THR A 385 -22.02 24.87 -5.57
C THR A 385 -22.69 24.02 -6.65
N ARG A 386 -21.93 23.52 -7.62
CA ARG A 386 -22.44 22.78 -8.79
C ARG A 386 -22.07 21.30 -8.78
N SER A 387 -21.07 20.92 -7.98
CA SER A 387 -20.52 19.57 -7.94
C SER A 387 -21.12 18.71 -6.83
N VAL A 388 -21.36 17.43 -7.12
CA VAL A 388 -21.71 16.42 -6.09
C VAL A 388 -20.44 15.88 -5.39
N ARG A 389 -19.26 16.15 -5.97
CA ARG A 389 -17.95 15.75 -5.42
C ARG A 389 -17.42 16.79 -4.42
N PHE A 390 -17.45 18.06 -4.80
CA PHE A 390 -16.98 19.16 -3.96
C PHE A 390 -18.16 19.76 -3.23
N LEU A 391 -18.12 19.72 -1.90
CA LEU A 391 -19.15 20.30 -1.05
C LEU A 391 -18.62 21.59 -0.42
N PRO A 392 -19.48 22.54 -0.07
CA PRO A 392 -19.06 23.73 0.64
C PRO A 392 -18.66 23.37 2.08
N GLN A 393 -17.86 24.24 2.71
CA GLN A 393 -17.23 23.98 4.01
C GLN A 393 -18.23 23.62 5.11
N GLU A 394 -19.44 24.19 5.11
CA GLU A 394 -20.47 23.95 6.13
C GLU A 394 -20.94 22.49 6.14
N ARG A 395 -20.76 21.77 5.02
CA ARG A 395 -21.09 20.35 4.90
C ARG A 395 -20.00 19.42 5.49
N ALA A 396 -18.85 19.93 5.91
CA ALA A 396 -17.79 19.12 6.53
C ALA A 396 -18.26 18.39 7.80
N GLY A 397 -19.25 18.97 8.50
CA GLY A 397 -19.81 18.43 9.74
C GLY A 397 -18.94 18.74 10.96
N SER A 398 -19.41 18.32 12.14
CA SER A 398 -18.69 18.54 13.40
C SER A 398 -17.64 17.47 13.63
N LEU A 399 -16.37 17.86 13.60
CA LEU A 399 -15.27 16.95 13.90
C LEU A 399 -15.31 16.41 15.33
N ARG A 400 -15.85 17.19 16.28
CA ARG A 400 -16.10 16.72 17.65
C ARG A 400 -17.09 15.55 17.67
N LEU A 401 -18.22 15.68 16.97
CA LEU A 401 -19.21 14.60 16.86
C LEU A 401 -18.63 13.38 16.14
N GLN A 402 -17.92 13.60 15.03
CA GLN A 402 -17.29 12.53 14.26
C GLN A 402 -16.23 11.77 15.09
N GLY A 403 -15.41 12.50 15.87
CA GLY A 403 -14.43 11.92 16.77
C GLY A 403 -15.08 11.10 17.88
N LEU A 404 -16.09 11.66 18.55
CA LEU A 404 -16.85 10.97 19.60
C LEU A 404 -17.50 9.69 19.09
N LEU A 405 -18.17 9.74 17.93
CA LEU A 405 -18.81 8.56 17.34
C LEU A 405 -17.78 7.46 17.00
N THR A 406 -16.61 7.85 16.48
CA THR A 406 -15.54 6.88 16.14
C THR A 406 -15.04 6.17 17.40
N ILE A 407 -14.74 6.91 18.46
CA ILE A 407 -14.20 6.36 19.71
C ILE A 407 -15.26 5.56 20.45
N ALA A 408 -16.45 6.13 20.66
CA ALA A 408 -17.52 5.49 21.42
C ALA A 408 -18.01 4.20 20.75
N ALA A 409 -18.18 4.19 19.42
CA ALA A 409 -18.58 2.98 18.71
C ALA A 409 -17.48 1.90 18.75
N ALA A 410 -16.21 2.28 18.64
CA ALA A 410 -15.11 1.33 18.74
C ALA A 410 -15.04 0.69 20.15
N ILE A 411 -15.20 1.49 21.20
CA ILE A 411 -15.25 1.00 22.59
C ILE A 411 -16.48 0.10 22.80
N ALA A 412 -17.67 0.58 22.46
CA ALA A 412 -18.91 -0.18 22.67
C ALA A 412 -18.92 -1.48 21.87
N GLY A 413 -18.59 -1.43 20.57
CA GLY A 413 -18.50 -2.62 19.73
C GLY A 413 -17.43 -3.59 20.21
N GLY A 414 -16.24 -3.07 20.57
CA GLY A 414 -15.16 -3.87 21.12
C GLY A 414 -15.54 -4.54 22.45
N VAL A 415 -16.16 -3.83 23.38
CA VAL A 415 -16.58 -4.40 24.68
C VAL A 415 -17.70 -5.41 24.49
N LEU A 416 -18.77 -5.07 23.76
CA LEU A 416 -19.94 -5.93 23.58
C LEU A 416 -19.62 -7.23 22.83
N THR A 417 -18.59 -7.23 21.99
CA THR A 417 -18.16 -8.42 21.23
C THR A 417 -16.90 -9.06 21.80
N ALA A 418 -16.47 -8.65 23.00
CA ALA A 418 -15.21 -9.06 23.59
C ALA A 418 -14.01 -8.93 22.63
N GLY A 419 -14.00 -7.91 21.77
CA GLY A 419 -12.94 -7.57 20.81
C GLY A 419 -12.97 -8.36 19.50
N VAL A 420 -13.95 -9.24 19.30
CA VAL A 420 -14.14 -9.97 18.03
C VAL A 420 -14.52 -9.00 16.90
N PHE A 421 -15.24 -7.93 17.22
CA PHE A 421 -15.65 -6.92 16.25
C PHE A 421 -15.49 -5.51 16.81
N VAL A 422 -14.63 -4.72 16.18
CA VAL A 422 -14.44 -3.30 16.51
C VAL A 422 -14.79 -2.49 15.28
N PRO A 423 -15.88 -1.70 15.28
CA PRO A 423 -16.27 -0.93 14.11
C PRO A 423 -15.24 0.16 13.80
N ILE A 424 -14.79 0.20 12.55
CA ILE A 424 -13.78 1.15 12.07
C ILE A 424 -14.45 2.35 11.39
N GLY A 425 -14.10 3.55 11.86
CA GLY A 425 -14.47 4.81 11.21
C GLY A 425 -15.95 5.19 11.37
N ALA A 426 -16.58 4.86 12.50
CA ALA A 426 -17.98 5.20 12.75
C ALA A 426 -18.30 6.70 12.63
N GLY A 427 -17.33 7.58 12.88
CA GLY A 427 -17.45 9.02 12.65
C GLY A 427 -17.77 9.40 11.21
N TYR A 428 -17.45 8.54 10.23
CA TYR A 428 -17.81 8.79 8.83
C TYR A 428 -19.32 8.87 8.60
N LEU A 429 -20.16 8.29 9.48
CA LEU A 429 -21.62 8.42 9.43
C LEU A 429 -22.10 9.87 9.57
N ALA A 430 -21.42 10.64 10.42
CA ALA A 430 -21.66 12.07 10.64
C ALA A 430 -20.80 12.97 9.74
N SER A 431 -20.31 12.42 8.62
CA SER A 431 -19.48 13.13 7.64
C SER A 431 -20.03 12.94 6.21
N PRO A 432 -19.56 13.73 5.22
CA PRO A 432 -19.85 13.50 3.81
C PRO A 432 -19.35 12.16 3.22
N PHE A 433 -18.50 11.45 3.98
CA PHE A 433 -17.74 10.28 3.53
C PHE A 433 -18.38 8.95 3.93
N LYS A 434 -19.72 8.86 3.95
CA LYS A 434 -20.47 7.65 4.37
C LYS A 434 -20.00 6.33 3.73
N ARG A 435 -19.48 6.36 2.49
CA ARG A 435 -18.92 5.17 1.81
C ARG A 435 -17.67 4.62 2.52
N ARG A 436 -16.87 5.46 3.17
CA ARG A 436 -15.70 5.04 3.95
C ARG A 436 -16.09 4.27 5.19
N PHE A 437 -17.25 4.57 5.79
CA PHE A 437 -17.80 3.77 6.88
C PHE A 437 -18.09 2.34 6.43
N LEU A 438 -18.72 2.16 5.27
CA LEU A 438 -19.00 0.82 4.74
C LEU A 438 -17.71 0.02 4.51
N LEU A 439 -16.68 0.66 3.96
CA LEU A 439 -15.35 0.04 3.84
C LEU A 439 -14.76 -0.33 5.21
N GLY A 440 -14.86 0.57 6.19
CA GLY A 440 -14.43 0.32 7.57
C GLY A 440 -15.16 -0.86 8.19
N LEU A 441 -16.48 -0.99 7.98
CA LEU A 441 -17.28 -2.14 8.43
C LEU A 441 -16.85 -3.44 7.75
N LEU A 442 -16.61 -3.42 6.43
CA LEU A 442 -16.11 -4.60 5.72
C LEU A 442 -14.76 -5.06 6.27
N VAL A 443 -13.85 -4.12 6.55
CA VAL A 443 -12.56 -4.44 7.19
C VAL A 443 -12.76 -4.96 8.61
N SER A 444 -13.69 -4.38 9.37
CA SER A 444 -14.02 -4.85 10.73
C SER A 444 -14.56 -6.29 10.71
N GLY A 445 -15.43 -6.60 9.74
CA GLY A 445 -15.95 -7.94 9.51
C GLY A 445 -14.86 -8.92 9.07
N TYR A 446 -13.96 -8.51 8.18
CA TYR A 446 -12.78 -9.30 7.81
C TYR A 446 -11.90 -9.63 9.02
N LEU A 447 -11.59 -8.65 9.87
CA LEU A 447 -10.81 -8.89 11.09
C LEU A 447 -11.54 -9.86 12.03
N GLY A 448 -12.86 -9.72 12.18
CA GLY A 448 -13.67 -10.67 12.96
C GLY A 448 -13.62 -12.09 12.40
N LEU A 449 -13.72 -12.24 11.07
CA LEU A 449 -13.54 -13.54 10.41
C LEU A 449 -12.13 -14.10 10.62
N CYS A 450 -11.09 -13.26 10.65
CA CYS A 450 -9.74 -13.70 11.01
C CYS A 450 -9.66 -14.18 12.46
N VAL A 451 -10.34 -13.53 13.41
CA VAL A 451 -10.41 -14.00 14.81
C VAL A 451 -11.12 -15.36 14.88
N VAL A 452 -12.26 -15.50 14.22
CA VAL A 452 -13.03 -16.77 14.20
C VAL A 452 -12.23 -17.88 13.51
N GLY A 453 -11.67 -17.61 12.32
CA GLY A 453 -10.89 -18.57 11.55
C GLY A 453 -9.55 -18.97 12.19
N SER A 454 -9.03 -18.14 13.11
CA SER A 454 -7.84 -18.46 13.93
C SER A 454 -8.19 -19.03 15.30
N VAL A 455 -9.45 -19.41 15.54
CA VAL A 455 -9.92 -19.97 16.82
C VAL A 455 -9.58 -19.05 18.01
N GLY A 456 -9.70 -17.74 17.80
CA GLY A 456 -9.48 -16.72 18.82
C GLY A 456 -8.03 -16.27 19.00
N LEU A 457 -7.03 -16.94 18.40
CA LEU A 457 -5.61 -16.55 18.53
C LEU A 457 -5.31 -15.18 17.90
N GLY A 458 -6.05 -14.78 16.87
CA GLY A 458 -5.93 -13.48 16.23
C GLY A 458 -6.53 -12.30 17.00
N TRP A 459 -7.19 -12.55 18.14
CA TRP A 459 -7.97 -11.55 18.88
C TRP A 459 -7.19 -10.29 19.27
N PRO A 460 -6.02 -10.35 19.94
CA PRO A 460 -5.29 -9.15 20.34
C PRO A 460 -4.88 -8.28 19.15
N PHE A 461 -4.61 -8.91 18.00
CA PHE A 461 -4.17 -8.24 16.79
C PHE A 461 -5.32 -7.60 16.03
N ALA A 462 -6.49 -8.24 16.00
CA ALA A 462 -7.71 -7.65 15.45
C ALA A 462 -8.08 -6.37 16.19
N VAL A 463 -8.03 -6.40 17.53
CA VAL A 463 -8.27 -5.22 18.39
C VAL A 463 -7.24 -4.13 18.12
N LEU A 464 -5.95 -4.49 18.06
CA LEU A 464 -4.88 -3.54 17.77
C LEU A 464 -5.04 -2.90 16.39
N TYR A 465 -5.31 -3.70 15.35
CA TYR A 465 -5.43 -3.23 13.98
C TYR A 465 -6.66 -2.32 13.82
N ALA A 466 -7.81 -2.71 14.40
CA ALA A 466 -8.99 -1.87 14.40
C ALA A 466 -8.78 -0.55 15.17
N SER A 467 -8.00 -0.57 16.25
CA SER A 467 -7.62 0.64 16.99
C SER A 467 -6.76 1.58 16.13
N VAL A 468 -5.74 1.02 15.45
CA VAL A 468 -4.87 1.78 14.54
C VAL A 468 -5.67 2.34 13.36
N LEU A 469 -6.58 1.56 12.76
CA LEU A 469 -7.42 2.04 11.67
C LEU A 469 -8.43 3.10 12.12
N ASN A 470 -8.93 3.03 13.35
CA ASN A 470 -9.70 4.12 13.92
C ASN A 470 -8.87 5.38 14.12
N ALA A 471 -7.60 5.27 14.51
CA ALA A 471 -6.68 6.42 14.53
C ALA A 471 -6.44 6.99 13.12
N VAL A 472 -6.28 6.15 12.09
CA VAL A 472 -6.23 6.58 10.68
C VAL A 472 -7.50 7.34 10.29
N ALA A 473 -8.67 6.78 10.63
CA ALA A 473 -9.96 7.39 10.30
C ALA A 473 -10.12 8.77 10.97
N LEU A 474 -9.73 8.90 12.24
CA LEU A 474 -9.70 10.18 12.95
C LEU A 474 -8.75 11.18 12.30
N ARG A 475 -7.57 10.75 11.87
CA ARG A 475 -6.62 11.60 11.14
C ARG A 475 -7.16 12.06 9.79
N ASP A 476 -7.83 11.18 9.06
CA ASP A 476 -8.49 11.51 7.80
C ASP A 476 -9.62 12.53 8.00
N LEU A 477 -10.52 12.30 8.95
CA LEU A 477 -11.57 13.26 9.31
C LEU A 477 -11.00 14.63 9.69
N THR A 478 -9.92 14.62 10.48
CA THR A 478 -9.17 15.82 10.88
C THR A 478 -8.64 16.60 9.68
N ARG A 479 -7.89 15.94 8.79
CA ARG A 479 -7.29 16.60 7.62
C ARG A 479 -8.36 17.13 6.68
N ASN A 480 -9.48 16.43 6.52
CA ASN A 480 -10.60 16.93 5.73
C ASN A 480 -11.24 18.18 6.36
N ALA A 481 -11.37 18.25 7.68
CA ALA A 481 -11.87 19.45 8.36
C ALA A 481 -10.91 20.64 8.22
N LEU A 482 -9.60 20.41 8.39
CA LEU A 482 -8.57 21.44 8.21
C LEU A 482 -8.53 21.94 6.76
N LYS A 483 -8.55 21.03 5.78
CA LYS A 483 -8.62 21.39 4.38
C LYS A 483 -9.89 22.19 4.07
N ALA A 484 -11.04 21.77 4.60
CA ALA A 484 -12.29 22.51 4.41
C ALA A 484 -12.23 23.93 4.98
N ARG A 485 -11.56 24.12 6.12
CA ARG A 485 -11.36 25.44 6.73
C ARG A 485 -10.47 26.36 5.89
N LEU A 486 -9.35 25.84 5.40
CA LEU A 486 -8.36 26.64 4.68
C LEU A 486 -8.78 26.86 3.23
N ASP A 487 -9.12 25.79 2.52
CA ASP A 487 -9.45 25.83 1.09
C ASP A 487 -10.95 26.16 0.82
N GLY A 488 -11.82 26.14 1.84
CA GLY A 488 -13.23 26.53 1.73
C GLY A 488 -14.16 25.48 1.11
N PHE A 489 -13.70 24.22 0.96
CA PHE A 489 -14.51 23.12 0.41
C PHE A 489 -14.07 21.74 0.91
N VAL A 490 -14.96 20.75 0.77
CA VAL A 490 -14.70 19.34 1.05
C VAL A 490 -14.69 18.54 -0.25
N ASP A 491 -13.59 17.83 -0.56
CA ASP A 491 -13.58 16.85 -1.65
C ASP A 491 -13.97 15.45 -1.13
N ARG A 492 -15.17 14.98 -1.50
CA ARG A 492 -15.67 13.66 -1.10
C ARG A 492 -14.78 12.49 -1.53
N ARG A 493 -13.93 12.67 -2.54
CA ARG A 493 -13.01 11.65 -3.04
C ARG A 493 -11.62 11.71 -2.41
N ALA A 494 -11.26 12.79 -1.71
CA ALA A 494 -9.92 12.95 -1.16
C ALA A 494 -9.75 12.18 0.16
N TRP A 495 -8.81 11.23 0.19
CA TRP A 495 -8.44 10.49 1.40
C TRP A 495 -7.11 11.02 1.93
N LEU A 496 -7.04 11.32 3.24
CA LEU A 496 -5.93 11.99 3.91
C LEU A 496 -5.43 13.20 3.13
N PRO A 497 -6.32 14.18 2.81
CA PRO A 497 -5.96 15.25 1.90
C PRO A 497 -4.76 16.04 2.39
N VAL A 498 -3.96 16.48 1.43
CA VAL A 498 -2.83 17.38 1.67
C VAL A 498 -3.36 18.77 1.92
N VAL A 499 -2.88 19.40 2.99
CA VAL A 499 -3.17 20.77 3.40
C VAL A 499 -1.92 21.59 3.14
N ALA A 500 -2.02 22.62 2.31
CA ALA A 500 -0.87 23.46 1.97
C ALA A 500 -0.57 24.44 3.12
N ASP A 501 0.70 24.53 3.52
CA ASP A 501 1.23 25.50 4.48
C ASP A 501 1.80 26.74 3.79
N ARG A 502 2.12 26.64 2.49
CA ARG A 502 2.54 27.79 1.66
C ARG A 502 1.84 27.76 0.30
N VAL A 503 1.43 28.92 -0.18
CA VAL A 503 0.73 29.05 -1.46
C VAL A 503 1.29 30.22 -2.25
N TRP A 504 1.58 29.97 -3.54
CA TRP A 504 1.95 30.96 -4.52
C TRP A 504 0.95 30.96 -5.67
N VAL A 505 0.57 32.14 -6.12
CA VAL A 505 -0.31 32.36 -7.27
C VAL A 505 0.37 33.30 -8.27
N PRO A 506 0.03 33.23 -9.57
CA PRO A 506 0.48 34.23 -10.52
C PRO A 506 0.03 35.64 -10.08
N PRO A 507 0.77 36.71 -10.44
CA PRO A 507 0.37 38.09 -10.10
C PRO A 507 -1.05 38.45 -10.55
N ALA A 508 -1.48 37.94 -11.72
CA ALA A 508 -2.84 38.12 -12.24
C ALA A 508 -3.92 37.39 -11.43
N GLY A 509 -3.54 36.45 -10.55
CA GLY A 509 -4.43 35.72 -9.66
C GLY A 509 -4.53 36.31 -8.24
N LEU A 510 -3.86 37.43 -7.98
CA LEU A 510 -3.99 38.17 -6.72
C LEU A 510 -5.26 39.03 -6.76
N ASP A 511 -6.21 38.73 -5.89
CA ASP A 511 -7.51 39.41 -5.80
C ASP A 511 -7.40 40.74 -5.04
N ALA A 512 -6.64 40.77 -3.94
CA ALA A 512 -6.42 41.96 -3.13
C ALA A 512 -4.98 42.02 -2.58
N GLU A 513 -4.42 43.21 -2.42
CA GLU A 513 -3.09 43.39 -1.82
C GLU A 513 -3.01 42.89 -0.38
N ALA A 514 -4.13 42.92 0.35
CA ALA A 514 -4.23 42.36 1.71
C ALA A 514 -4.10 40.83 1.76
N ASP A 515 -4.27 40.14 0.62
CA ASP A 515 -4.09 38.68 0.52
C ASP A 515 -2.62 38.28 0.46
N ARG A 516 -1.70 39.22 0.22
CA ARG A 516 -0.27 38.93 0.22
C ARG A 516 0.19 38.43 1.58
N TRP A 517 1.07 37.44 1.55
CA TRP A 517 1.65 36.90 2.77
C TRP A 517 2.55 37.94 3.45
N SER A 518 2.44 38.05 4.77
CA SER A 518 3.32 38.86 5.63
C SER A 518 3.91 37.99 6.75
N SER A 519 5.14 38.31 7.17
CA SER A 519 5.88 37.55 8.18
C SER A 519 5.22 37.51 9.57
N ALA A 520 4.22 38.34 9.82
CA ALA A 520 3.51 38.42 11.09
C ALA A 520 2.37 37.37 11.23
N GLN A 521 2.13 36.55 10.19
CA GLN A 521 0.96 35.67 10.09
C GLN A 521 1.38 34.23 9.74
N GLU A 522 2.09 33.56 10.65
CA GLU A 522 2.23 32.11 10.60
C GLU A 522 0.99 31.46 11.24
N ALA A 523 0.05 31.03 10.39
CA ALA A 523 -0.97 30.10 10.84
C ALA A 523 -0.33 28.70 10.99
N GLU A 524 -0.34 28.14 12.21
CA GLU A 524 0.05 26.74 12.43
C GLU A 524 -0.80 25.82 11.56
N THR A 525 -0.22 25.34 10.46
CA THR A 525 -0.86 24.45 9.49
C THR A 525 -0.13 23.13 9.45
N THR A 526 0.01 22.49 10.61
CA THR A 526 0.80 21.26 10.71
C THR A 526 -0.04 20.03 11.04
N ASP A 527 0.46 18.89 10.59
CA ASP A 527 0.29 17.58 11.25
C ASP A 527 0.96 17.60 12.65
N GLY A 528 0.62 18.59 13.49
CA GLY A 528 1.09 18.66 14.86
C GLY A 528 0.51 17.52 15.70
N THR A 529 0.97 17.40 16.94
CA THR A 529 0.36 16.46 17.90
C THR A 529 -1.16 16.67 17.97
N TRP A 530 -1.93 15.63 18.31
CA TRP A 530 -3.40 15.69 18.35
C TRP A 530 -3.94 16.91 19.12
N ARG A 531 -3.16 17.43 20.09
CA ARG A 531 -3.44 18.63 20.87
C ARG A 531 -3.49 19.90 20.02
N VAL A 532 -2.58 20.06 19.06
CA VAL A 532 -2.54 21.21 18.11
C VAL A 532 -3.78 21.18 17.22
N VAL A 533 -4.09 20.00 16.67
CA VAL A 533 -5.32 19.75 15.92
C VAL A 533 -6.56 20.15 16.73
N THR A 534 -6.68 19.69 17.99
CA THR A 534 -7.85 20.01 18.82
C THR A 534 -7.95 21.49 19.20
N ARG A 535 -6.83 22.19 19.38
CA ARG A 535 -6.83 23.64 19.63
C ARG A 535 -7.31 24.40 18.40
N LEU A 536 -6.73 24.11 17.23
CA LEU A 536 -7.13 24.73 15.97
C LEU A 536 -8.62 24.53 15.67
N LEU A 537 -9.20 23.41 16.07
CA LEU A 537 -10.61 23.11 15.86
C LEU A 537 -11.55 23.61 16.97
N ALA A 538 -11.01 23.99 18.13
CA ALA A 538 -11.77 24.53 19.25
C ALA A 538 -11.99 26.04 19.12
N ASP A 539 -11.11 26.75 18.41
CA ASP A 539 -11.27 28.17 18.15
C ASP A 539 -12.35 28.40 17.08
N PRO A 540 -13.51 29.00 17.42
CA PRO A 540 -14.43 29.50 16.42
C PRO A 540 -13.72 30.61 15.63
N LEU A 541 -13.94 30.67 14.32
CA LEU A 541 -13.48 31.82 13.54
C LEU A 541 -14.07 33.10 14.16
N PRO A 542 -13.29 34.20 14.29
CA PRO A 542 -13.91 35.50 14.38
C PRO A 542 -14.86 35.64 13.20
N ALA A 543 -16.10 36.03 13.46
CA ALA A 543 -17.06 36.32 12.41
C ALA A 543 -16.44 37.38 11.50
N GLY A 544 -16.10 36.98 10.27
CA GLY A 544 -15.76 37.90 9.19
C GLY A 544 -17.04 38.41 8.56
#